data_AF-A0A6L9QV66-F1
#
_entry.id   AF-A0A6L9QV66-F1
#
_cell.length_a   1.000
_cell.length_b   1.000
_cell.length_c   1.000
_cell.angle_alpha   90.00
_cell.angle_beta   90.00
_cell.angle_gamma   90.00
#
_symmetry.space_group_name_H-M   'P 1'
#
loop_
_entity.id
_entity.type
_entity.pdbx_description
1 polymer ?
#
loop_
_entity_poly.entity_id
_entity_poly.type
_entity_poly.pdbx_seq_one_letter_code
_entity_poly.pdbx_strand_id
1 'polypeptide(L)' 'SPHGGAAARGGRVVPPKVLSNRVQRPSPAVAEAVAVVSLAGRVHALALRLEHARGRWRCTALETTAP' A
#
# COMPACT_ATOMS: atom_id res chain seq x y z
N SER A 1 -17.27 8.25 13.98
CA SER A 1 -17.91 7.20 13.15
C SER A 1 -16.92 6.09 12.89
N PRO A 2 -17.11 4.86 13.38
CA PRO A 2 -16.25 3.75 12.98
C PRO A 2 -16.78 3.22 11.65
N HIS A 3 -15.98 3.32 10.59
CA HIS A 3 -16.28 2.63 9.34
C HIS A 3 -16.01 1.13 9.54
N GLY A 4 -17.02 0.43 10.07
CA GLY A 4 -17.11 -1.02 10.04
C GLY A 4 -17.36 -1.48 8.62
N GLY A 5 -16.29 -1.84 7.91
CA GLY A 5 -16.36 -2.56 6.65
C GLY A 5 -16.06 -4.04 6.90
N ALA A 6 -17.13 -4.85 6.96
CA ALA A 6 -17.17 -6.31 6.89
C ALA A 6 -15.89 -7.06 7.30
N ALA A 7 -15.79 -7.46 8.56
CA ALA A 7 -14.95 -8.58 8.94
C ALA A 7 -15.41 -9.81 8.15
N ALA A 8 -14.63 -10.19 7.12
CA ALA A 8 -14.86 -11.41 6.37
C ALA A 8 -14.87 -12.58 7.36
N ARG A 9 -15.95 -13.35 7.32
CA ARG A 9 -16.22 -14.51 8.17
C ARG A 9 -14.99 -15.42 8.31
N GLY A 10 -14.41 -15.48 9.51
CA GLY A 10 -13.66 -16.61 10.08
C GLY A 10 -12.41 -17.15 9.36
N GLY A 11 -12.02 -16.64 8.20
CA GLY A 11 -10.82 -17.09 7.49
C GLY A 11 -9.55 -16.56 8.17
N ARG A 12 -8.52 -17.40 8.29
CA ARG A 12 -7.19 -16.96 8.74
C ARG A 12 -6.74 -15.79 7.85
N VAL A 13 -6.65 -14.59 8.42
CA VAL A 13 -6.08 -13.43 7.73
C VAL A 13 -4.60 -13.74 7.51
N VAL A 14 -4.25 -14.06 6.27
CA VAL A 14 -2.85 -14.15 5.86
C VAL A 14 -2.40 -12.74 5.52
N PRO A 15 -1.39 -12.20 6.22
CA PRO A 15 -0.91 -10.85 5.92
C PRO A 15 -0.37 -10.78 4.49
N PRO A 16 -0.57 -9.65 3.79
CA PRO A 16 0.04 -9.44 2.48
C PRO A 16 1.57 -9.58 2.57
N LYS A 17 2.19 -10.21 1.57
CA LYS A 17 3.65 -10.32 1.46
C LYS A 17 4.16 -9.39 0.37
N VAL A 18 5.14 -8.54 0.69
CA VAL A 18 5.87 -7.78 -0.32
C VAL A 18 6.85 -8.73 -1.03
N LEU A 19 6.69 -8.87 -2.34
CA LEU A 19 7.54 -9.69 -3.20
C LEU A 19 8.72 -8.88 -3.74
N SER A 20 8.47 -7.63 -4.11
CA SER A 20 9.50 -6.68 -4.51
C SER A 20 9.04 -5.26 -4.22
N ASN A 21 9.99 -4.35 -4.06
CA ASN A 21 9.71 -2.91 -4.01
C ASN A 21 10.80 -2.13 -4.74
N ARG A 22 10.43 -0.95 -5.23
CA ARG A 22 11.37 0.09 -5.67
C ARG A 22 10.88 1.43 -5.14
N VAL A 23 11.82 2.29 -4.78
CA VAL A 23 11.52 3.63 -4.30
C VAL A 23 12.41 4.62 -5.04
N GLN A 24 11.81 5.71 -5.49
CA GLN A 24 12.51 6.91 -5.91
C GLN A 24 12.13 8.07 -4.97
N ARG A 25 13.03 9.05 -4.83
CA ARG A 25 12.79 10.26 -4.03
C ARG A 25 13.00 11.49 -4.92
N PRO A 26 11.94 11.94 -5.62
CA PRO A 26 12.02 13.13 -6.45
C PRO A 26 12.40 14.41 -5.67
N SER A 27 12.09 14.44 -4.37
CA SER A 27 12.52 15.50 -3.46
C SER A 27 12.67 14.95 -2.04
N PRO A 28 13.29 15.68 -1.09
CA PRO A 28 13.41 15.23 0.30
C PRO A 28 12.07 14.97 0.99
N ALA A 29 11.00 15.65 0.57
CA ALA A 29 9.66 15.53 1.13
C ALA A 29 8.73 14.60 0.33
N VAL A 30 9.20 13.98 -0.75
CA VAL A 30 8.40 13.13 -1.63
C VAL A 30 9.11 11.80 -1.87
N ALA A 31 8.38 10.70 -1.70
CA ALA A 31 8.83 9.37 -2.12
C ALA A 31 7.77 8.73 -3.02
N GLU A 32 8.18 8.24 -4.17
CA GLU A 32 7.32 7.46 -5.04
C GLU A 32 7.79 6.00 -4.97
N ALA A 33 6.88 5.11 -4.62
CA ALA A 33 7.18 3.71 -4.39
C ALA A 33 6.34 2.82 -5.28
N VAL A 34 6.95 1.77 -5.82
CA VAL A 34 6.24 0.64 -6.42
C VAL A 34 6.45 -0.57 -5.52
N ALA A 35 5.39 -1.29 -5.21
CA ALA A 35 5.46 -2.56 -4.49
C ALA A 35 4.67 -3.63 -5.25
N VAL A 36 5.27 -4.80 -5.42
CA VAL A 36 4.56 -6.00 -5.86
C VAL A 36 4.21 -6.79 -4.60
N VAL A 37 2.92 -7.02 -4.37
CA VAL A 37 2.42 -7.70 -3.17
C VAL A 37 1.66 -8.96 -3.53
N SER A 38 1.85 -10.01 -2.74
CA SER A 38 0.96 -11.17 -2.72
C SER A 38 -0.12 -10.96 -1.67
N LEU A 39 -1.38 -10.93 -2.07
CA LEU A 39 -2.56 -10.74 -1.23
C LEU A 39 -3.66 -11.72 -1.65
N ALA A 40 -4.22 -12.46 -0.69
CA ALA A 40 -5.28 -13.44 -0.92
C ALA A 40 -4.98 -14.43 -2.09
N GLY A 41 -3.72 -14.87 -2.19
CA GLY A 41 -3.27 -15.80 -3.23
C GLY A 41 -3.05 -15.18 -4.62
N ARG A 42 -3.20 -13.86 -4.76
CA ARG A 42 -2.99 -13.12 -6.02
C ARG A 42 -1.82 -12.15 -5.90
N VAL A 43 -1.26 -11.79 -7.04
CA VAL A 43 -0.16 -10.81 -7.12
C VAL A 43 -0.71 -9.49 -7.67
N HIS A 44 -0.44 -8.41 -6.97
CA HIS A 44 -0.87 -7.06 -7.32
C HIS A 44 0.32 -6.11 -7.36
N ALA A 45 0.32 -5.18 -8.30
CA ALA A 45 1.21 -4.04 -8.28
C ALA A 45 0.51 -2.87 -7.57
N LEU A 46 1.27 -2.15 -6.75
CA LEU A 46 0.91 -0.92 -6.09
C LEU A 46 1.87 0.17 -6.53
N ALA A 47 1.36 1.31 -7.00
CA ALA A 47 2.12 2.54 -7.15
C ALA A 47 1.63 3.53 -6.08
N LEU A 48 2.56 4.09 -5.33
CA LEU A 48 2.31 4.92 -4.15
C LEU A 48 3.07 6.23 -4.30
N ARG A 49 2.39 7.35 -4.06
CA ARG A 49 3.03 8.62 -3.75
C ARG A 49 2.91 8.88 -2.26
N LEU A 50 4.06 9.10 -1.62
CA LEU A 50 4.16 9.46 -0.22
C LEU A 50 4.68 10.88 -0.09
N GLU A 51 4.04 11.69 0.73
CA GLU A 51 4.49 13.04 1.07
C GLU A 51 4.79 13.15 2.56
N HIS A 52 5.93 13.74 2.88
CA HIS A 52 6.36 13.99 4.25
C HIS A 52 5.86 15.35 4.71
N ALA A 53 4.95 15.34 5.67
CA ALA A 53 4.40 16.56 6.26
C ALA A 53 4.25 16.38 7.77
N ARG A 54 4.65 17.40 8.55
CA ARG A 54 4.54 17.40 10.02
C ARG A 54 5.20 16.17 10.68
N GLY A 55 6.38 15.79 10.19
CA GLY A 55 7.17 14.68 10.73
C GLY A 55 6.62 13.28 10.42
N ARG A 56 5.69 13.16 9.47
CA ARG A 56 5.08 11.87 9.10
C ARG A 56 4.95 11.74 7.58
N TRP A 57 5.17 10.53 7.09
CA TRP A 57 4.84 10.17 5.72
C TRP A 57 3.36 9.87 5.60
N ARG A 58 2.73 10.40 4.56
CA ARG A 58 1.33 10.16 4.22
C ARG A 58 1.24 9.73 2.77
N CYS A 59 0.50 8.67 2.51
CA CYS A 59 0.13 8.32 1.14
C CYS A 59 -0.84 9.38 0.59
N THR A 60 -0.49 10.02 -0.51
CA THR A 60 -1.28 11.06 -1.18
C THR A 60 -1.81 10.61 -2.54
N ALA A 61 -1.21 9.58 -3.14
CA ALA A 61 -1.77 8.88 -4.30
C ALA A 61 -1.49 7.38 -4.21
N LEU A 62 -2.45 6.55 -4.64
CA LEU A 62 -2.35 5.10 -4.71
C LEU A 62 -3.02 4.64 -6.00
N GLU A 63 -2.31 3.83 -6.77
CA GLU A 63 -2.85 3.09 -7.91
C GLU A 63 -2.57 1.60 -7.72
N THR A 64 -3.48 0.75 -8.17
CA THR A 64 -3.34 -0.69 -8.03
C THR A 64 -3.92 -1.46 -9.21
N THR A 65 -3.35 -2.63 -9.47
CA THR A 65 -3.94 -3.62 -10.38
C THR A 65 -4.95 -4.55 -9.68
N ALA A 66 -5.19 -4.37 -8.38
CA ALA A 66 -6.29 -5.03 -7.70
C ALA A 66 -7.64 -4.52 -8.24
N PRO A 67 -8.63 -5.40 -8.44
CA PRO A 67 -9.97 -5.02 -8.87
C PRO A 67 -10.74 -4.24 -7.80
#